data_AF-A0A133VDE3-F1
#
_entry.id   AF-A0A133VDE3-F1
#
_cell.length_a   1.000
_cell.length_b   1.000
_cell.length_c   1.000
_cell.angle_alpha   90.00
_cell.angle_beta   90.00
_cell.angle_gamma   90.00
#
_symmetry.space_group_name_H-M   'P 1'
#
loop_
_entity.id
_entity.type
_entity.pdbx_description
1 polymer ?
#
loop_
_entity_poly.entity_id
_entity_poly.type
_entity_poly.pdbx_seq_one_letter_code
_entity_poly.pdbx_strand_id
1 'polypeptide(L)'
;MKGVFSAKPFVKEGGTIVLLTKCHDGIGPELFQQWVKKVTSASEIKNKLKKEGYSPEVDHLYLLANLLDENCEIIIATPNLSSDEIKIPKIINSSEAALNQALKREGRDAKILAIPYSTRIIPEK
;
A
#
# COMPACT_ATOMS: atom_id res chain seq x y z
N MET A 1 -6.06 -0.42 3.33
CA MET A 1 -5.30 0.78 2.90
C MET A 1 -5.16 1.85 3.98
N LYS A 2 -6.21 2.23 4.73
CA LYS A 2 -6.13 3.27 5.79
C LYS A 2 -4.90 3.15 6.70
N GLY A 3 -4.58 1.93 7.17
CA GLY A 3 -3.39 1.70 8.01
C GLY A 3 -2.04 2.04 7.36
N VAL A 4 -1.93 1.97 6.02
CA VAL A 4 -0.75 2.43 5.28
C VAL A 4 -0.64 3.96 5.37
N PHE A 5 -1.75 4.66 5.16
CA PHE A 5 -1.78 6.12 5.18
C PHE A 5 -1.49 6.68 6.58
N SER A 6 -2.03 6.03 7.62
CA SER A 6 -1.72 6.38 9.01
C SER A 6 -0.25 6.11 9.37
N ALA A 7 0.39 5.13 8.75
CA ALA A 7 1.80 4.81 9.01
C ALA A 7 2.77 5.74 8.27
N LYS A 8 2.38 6.30 7.12
CA LYS A 8 3.27 7.10 6.27
C LYS A 8 4.04 8.21 6.98
N PRO A 9 3.46 9.00 7.91
CA PRO A 9 4.20 10.08 8.56
C PRO A 9 5.43 9.63 9.36
N PHE A 10 5.48 8.37 9.78
CA PHE A 10 6.64 7.80 10.50
C PHE A 10 7.70 7.21 9.58
N VAL A 11 7.46 7.18 8.26
CA VAL A 11 8.30 6.51 7.28
C VAL A 11 9.10 7.56 6.52
N LYS A 12 10.43 7.40 6.53
CA LYS A 12 11.36 8.23 5.75
C LYS A 12 10.97 8.25 4.27
N GLU A 13 11.38 9.29 3.55
CA GLU A 13 11.26 9.33 2.10
C GLU A 13 11.91 8.10 1.47
N GLY A 14 11.26 7.51 0.46
CA GLY A 14 11.70 6.28 -0.16
C GLY A 14 11.61 5.03 0.71
N GLY A 15 11.08 5.10 1.94
CA GLY A 15 10.99 3.97 2.87
C GLY A 15 9.95 2.91 2.48
N THR A 16 9.84 1.85 3.28
CA THR A 16 8.94 0.72 3.03
C THR A 16 7.87 0.59 4.12
N ILE A 17 6.61 0.40 3.73
CA ILE A 17 5.49 0.08 4.61
C ILE A 17 5.06 -1.36 4.38
N VAL A 18 5.05 -2.15 5.46
CA VAL A 18 4.48 -3.51 5.46
C VAL A 18 3.15 -3.50 6.22
N LEU A 19 2.04 -3.71 5.51
CA LEU A 19 0.72 -3.84 6.10
C LEU A 19 0.38 -5.32 6.31
N LEU A 20 0.23 -5.73 7.57
CA LEU A 20 -0.29 -7.05 7.91
C LEU A 20 -1.82 -7.00 7.95
N THR A 21 -2.50 -7.81 7.13
CA THR A 21 -3.97 -7.87 7.09
C THR A 21 -4.43 -9.22 6.54
N LYS A 22 -5.65 -9.64 6.89
CA LYS A 22 -6.25 -10.86 6.35
C LYS A 22 -7.04 -10.63 5.06
N CYS A 23 -7.48 -9.40 4.76
CA CYS A 23 -8.31 -9.08 3.58
C CYS A 23 -9.50 -10.05 3.37
N HIS A 24 -10.26 -10.37 4.43
CA HIS A 24 -11.36 -11.34 4.36
C HIS A 24 -12.40 -11.02 3.28
N ASP A 25 -12.69 -9.74 3.09
CA ASP A 25 -13.70 -9.25 2.12
C ASP A 25 -13.07 -8.83 0.79
N GLY A 26 -11.82 -9.21 0.52
CA GLY A 26 -11.08 -8.83 -0.67
C GLY A 26 -10.49 -7.41 -0.62
N ILE A 27 -10.53 -6.71 -1.75
CA ILE A 27 -9.66 -5.55 -2.04
C ILE A 27 -10.45 -4.23 -2.07
N GLY A 28 -11.62 -4.18 -1.43
CA GLY A 28 -12.46 -2.97 -1.37
C GLY A 28 -13.50 -2.90 -2.50
N PRO A 29 -14.01 -1.70 -2.81
CA PRO A 29 -15.12 -1.51 -3.76
C PRO A 29 -14.82 -2.01 -5.18
N GLU A 30 -15.87 -2.29 -5.96
CA GLU A 30 -15.72 -2.87 -7.30
C GLU A 30 -14.87 -2.00 -8.23
N LEU A 31 -15.12 -0.69 -8.27
CA LEU A 31 -14.36 0.22 -9.12
C LEU A 31 -12.87 0.25 -8.72
N PHE A 32 -12.58 0.22 -7.41
CA PHE A 32 -11.22 0.12 -6.90
C PHE A 32 -10.52 -1.13 -7.43
N GLN A 33 -11.18 -2.30 -7.32
CA GLN A 33 -10.66 -3.57 -7.78
C GLN A 33 -10.34 -3.56 -9.28
N GLN A 34 -11.23 -3.00 -10.09
CA GLN A 34 -11.04 -2.91 -11.54
C GLN A 34 -9.82 -2.05 -11.90
N TRP A 35 -9.51 -1.04 -11.10
CA TRP A 35 -8.37 -0.15 -11.33
C TRP A 35 -7.06 -0.79 -10.90
N VAL A 36 -6.96 -1.31 -9.66
CA VAL A 36 -5.71 -1.91 -9.13
C VAL A 36 -5.22 -3.15 -9.89
N LYS A 37 -6.12 -3.80 -10.64
CA LYS A 37 -5.80 -4.89 -11.57
C LYS A 37 -5.05 -4.42 -12.83
N LYS A 38 -5.22 -3.15 -13.20
CA LYS A 38 -4.76 -2.59 -14.48
C LYS A 38 -3.60 -1.61 -14.33
N VAL A 39 -3.63 -0.80 -13.29
CA VAL A 39 -2.60 0.22 -13.04
C VAL A 39 -1.36 -0.39 -12.40
N THR A 40 -0.19 0.11 -12.77
CA THR A 40 1.12 -0.37 -12.32
C THR A 40 2.01 0.73 -11.76
N SER A 41 1.62 2.01 -11.90
CA SER A 41 2.40 3.16 -11.44
C SER A 41 1.53 4.32 -10.95
N ALA A 42 2.14 5.24 -10.19
CA ALA A 42 1.50 6.49 -9.78
C ALA A 42 0.99 7.31 -10.97
N SER A 43 1.81 7.41 -12.03
CA SER A 43 1.47 8.12 -13.27
C SER A 43 0.25 7.53 -13.95
N GLU A 44 0.14 6.21 -14.01
CA GLU A 44 -1.05 5.55 -14.58
C GLU A 44 -2.31 5.83 -13.75
N ILE A 45 -2.22 5.76 -12.42
CA ILE A 45 -3.34 6.12 -11.53
C ILE A 45 -3.77 7.56 -11.80
N LYS A 46 -2.84 8.52 -11.79
CA LYS A 46 -3.13 9.94 -12.00
C LYS A 46 -3.71 10.22 -13.38
N ASN A 47 -3.18 9.59 -14.43
CA ASN A 47 -3.70 9.73 -15.79
C ASN A 47 -5.11 9.17 -15.92
N LYS A 48 -5.38 8.02 -15.27
CA LYS A 48 -6.71 7.42 -15.25
C LYS A 48 -7.71 8.29 -14.47
N LEU A 49 -7.33 8.85 -13.32
CA LEU A 49 -8.13 9.84 -12.58
C LEU A 49 -8.44 11.09 -13.43
N LYS A 50 -7.46 11.62 -14.16
CA LYS A 50 -7.67 12.77 -15.07
C LYS A 50 -8.64 12.44 -16.20
N LYS A 51 -8.61 11.22 -16.73
CA LYS A 51 -9.43 10.79 -17.87
C LYS A 51 -10.85 10.38 -17.48
N GLU A 52 -11.00 9.60 -16.40
CA GLU A 52 -12.26 8.99 -15.97
C GLU A 52 -12.97 9.79 -14.87
N GLY A 53 -12.29 10.77 -14.28
CA GLY A 53 -12.80 11.58 -13.18
C GLY A 53 -12.58 10.94 -11.81
N TYR A 54 -12.87 11.72 -10.77
CA TYR A 54 -12.81 11.27 -9.38
C TYR A 54 -14.11 10.57 -8.97
N SER A 55 -13.98 9.48 -8.22
CA SER A 55 -15.09 8.82 -7.50
C SER A 55 -14.64 8.50 -6.06
N PRO A 56 -15.53 8.59 -5.06
CA PRO A 56 -15.23 8.15 -3.69
C PRO A 56 -14.76 6.71 -3.58
N GLU A 57 -15.11 5.84 -4.53
CA GLU A 57 -14.67 4.43 -4.52
C GLU A 57 -13.17 4.27 -4.82
N VAL A 58 -12.53 5.29 -5.42
CA VAL A 58 -11.11 5.27 -5.83
C VAL A 58 -10.28 6.32 -5.10
N ASP A 59 -10.81 6.93 -4.04
CA ASP A 59 -10.11 7.92 -3.21
C ASP A 59 -8.77 7.38 -2.67
N HIS A 60 -8.74 6.13 -2.23
CA HIS A 60 -7.55 5.45 -1.73
C HIS A 60 -6.50 5.23 -2.83
N LEU A 61 -6.88 5.19 -4.12
CA LEU A 61 -5.91 5.11 -5.21
C LEU A 61 -5.15 6.42 -5.40
N TYR A 62 -5.83 7.56 -5.24
CA TYR A 62 -5.16 8.86 -5.28
C TYR A 62 -4.11 8.98 -4.17
N LEU A 63 -4.47 8.60 -2.94
CA LEU A 63 -3.54 8.58 -1.81
C LEU A 63 -2.39 7.59 -2.05
N LEU A 64 -2.67 6.41 -2.60
CA LEU A 64 -1.65 5.44 -2.99
C LEU A 64 -0.69 6.02 -4.04
N ALA A 65 -1.18 6.74 -5.05
CA ALA A 65 -0.34 7.35 -6.07
C ALA A 65 0.68 8.32 -5.47
N ASN A 66 0.25 9.17 -4.53
CA ASN A 66 1.15 10.10 -3.83
C ASN A 66 2.27 9.37 -3.07
N LEU A 67 1.94 8.26 -2.40
CA LEU A 67 2.96 7.45 -1.72
C LEU A 67 3.97 6.85 -2.70
N LEU A 68 3.50 6.41 -3.87
CA LEU A 68 4.36 5.86 -4.91
C LEU A 68 5.27 6.93 -5.53
N ASP A 69 4.83 8.18 -5.67
CA ASP A 69 5.71 9.29 -6.13
C ASP A 69 6.83 9.60 -5.13
N GLU A 70 6.58 9.41 -3.84
CA GLU A 70 7.59 9.54 -2.77
C GLU A 70 8.52 8.31 -2.70
N ASN A 71 8.51 7.45 -3.73
CA ASN A 71 9.23 6.19 -3.81
C ASN A 71 8.98 5.26 -2.61
N CYS A 72 7.81 5.37 -1.95
CA CYS A 72 7.47 4.52 -0.83
C CYS A 72 7.04 3.13 -1.34
N GLU A 73 7.78 2.08 -0.95
CA GLU A 73 7.35 0.72 -1.25
C GLU A 73 6.24 0.31 -0.27
N ILE A 74 5.16 -0.25 -0.81
CA ILE A 74 4.04 -0.74 -0.02
C ILE A 74 3.88 -2.23 -0.28
N ILE A 75 3.96 -3.00 0.80
CA ILE A 75 3.80 -4.44 0.80
C ILE A 75 2.58 -4.77 1.66
N ILE A 76 1.61 -5.47 1.10
CA ILE A 76 0.50 -6.05 1.86
C ILE A 76 0.81 -7.52 2.09
N ALA A 77 0.98 -7.90 3.35
CA ALA A 77 1.15 -9.27 3.77
C ALA A 77 -0.21 -9.88 4.11
N THR A 78 -0.70 -10.79 3.27
CA THR A 78 -2.00 -11.44 3.42
C THR A 78 -2.02 -12.82 2.75
N PRO A 79 -2.53 -13.88 3.41
CA PRO A 79 -2.64 -15.20 2.78
C PRO A 79 -3.80 -15.29 1.78
N ASN A 80 -4.71 -14.31 1.76
CA ASN A 80 -5.99 -14.41 1.05
C ASN A 80 -6.03 -13.67 -0.28
N LEU A 81 -4.91 -13.07 -0.72
CA LEU A 81 -4.81 -12.41 -2.02
C LEU A 81 -3.57 -12.90 -2.78
N SER A 82 -3.68 -13.00 -4.10
CA SER A 82 -2.56 -13.27 -5.00
C SER A 82 -2.01 -11.99 -5.64
N SER A 83 -0.72 -11.98 -5.98
CA SER A 83 -0.10 -10.94 -6.81
C SER A 83 -0.70 -10.83 -8.22
N ASP A 84 -1.42 -11.85 -8.68
CA ASP A 84 -2.10 -11.80 -9.97
C ASP A 84 -3.36 -10.93 -9.92
N GLU A 85 -3.92 -10.70 -8.74
CA GLU A 85 -5.14 -9.93 -8.53
C GLU A 85 -4.87 -8.43 -8.36
N ILE A 86 -3.66 -8.04 -7.98
CA ILE A 86 -3.26 -6.66 -7.71
C ILE A 86 -1.86 -6.45 -8.23
N LYS A 87 -1.69 -5.47 -9.13
CA LYS A 87 -0.36 -5.09 -9.62
C LYS A 87 0.36 -4.16 -8.65
N ILE A 88 -0.37 -3.23 -8.05
CA ILE A 88 0.12 -2.34 -6.99
C ILE A 88 -0.95 -2.12 -5.91
N PRO A 89 -0.61 -2.16 -4.61
CA PRO A 89 0.71 -2.43 -4.01
C PRO A 89 1.12 -3.92 -4.09
N LYS A 90 2.37 -4.24 -3.69
CA LYS A 90 2.91 -5.60 -3.76
C LYS A 90 2.22 -6.52 -2.75
N ILE A 91 1.80 -7.71 -3.18
CA ILE A 91 1.15 -8.71 -2.34
C ILE A 91 2.13 -9.83 -2.00
N ILE A 92 2.23 -10.17 -0.72
CA ILE A 92 3.05 -11.28 -0.22
C ILE A 92 2.20 -12.10 0.77
N ASN A 93 2.27 -13.42 0.70
CA ASN A 93 1.39 -14.32 1.46
C ASN A 93 1.82 -14.58 2.91
N SER A 94 2.95 -14.01 3.35
CA SER A 94 3.51 -14.21 4.70
C SER A 94 4.07 -12.90 5.24
N SER A 95 3.83 -12.65 6.53
CA SER A 95 4.43 -11.52 7.26
C SER A 95 5.95 -11.59 7.29
N GLU A 96 6.51 -12.79 7.48
CA GLU A 96 7.96 -13.02 7.49
C GLU A 96 8.57 -12.75 6.11
N ALA A 97 7.94 -13.28 5.05
CA ALA A 97 8.39 -13.03 3.68
C ALA A 97 8.30 -11.54 3.32
N ALA A 98 7.25 -10.85 3.77
CA ALA A 98 7.09 -9.41 3.57
C ALA A 98 8.15 -8.59 4.29
N LEU A 99 8.46 -8.93 5.54
CA LEU A 99 9.53 -8.29 6.30
C LEU A 99 10.90 -8.54 5.66
N ASN A 100 11.18 -9.77 5.26
CA ASN A 100 12.43 -10.13 4.57
C ASN A 100 12.58 -9.37 3.25
N GLN A 101 11.50 -9.18 2.50
CA GLN A 101 11.50 -8.37 1.28
C GLN A 101 11.80 -6.90 1.58
N ALA A 102 11.17 -6.32 2.61
CA ALA A 102 11.44 -4.94 3.02
C ALA A 102 12.90 -4.75 3.46
N LEU A 103 13.45 -5.67 4.26
CA LEU A 103 14.85 -5.62 4.70
C LEU A 103 15.85 -5.81 3.56
N LYS A 104 15.52 -6.59 2.52
CA LYS A 104 16.35 -6.68 1.32
C LYS A 104 16.47 -5.34 0.58
N ARG A 105 15.40 -4.53 0.61
CA ARG A 105 15.37 -3.20 -0.01
C ARG A 105 16.05 -2.13 0.86
N GLU A 106 15.74 -2.12 2.16
CA GLU A 106 16.17 -1.06 3.08
C GLU A 106 17.55 -1.30 3.71
N GLY A 107 18.04 -2.54 3.67
CA GLY A 107 19.24 -2.99 4.39
C GLY A 107 18.91 -3.73 5.69
N ARG A 108 19.80 -4.62 6.11
CA ARG A 108 19.62 -5.46 7.31
C ARG A 108 19.59 -4.66 8.61
N ASP A 109 20.25 -3.51 8.65
CA ASP A 109 20.32 -2.63 9.82
C ASP A 109 19.24 -1.53 9.80
N ALA A 110 18.22 -1.67 8.94
CA ALA A 110 17.12 -0.72 8.87
C ALA A 110 16.36 -0.64 10.20
N LYS A 111 16.03 0.58 10.63
CA LYS A 111 15.17 0.81 11.80
C LYS A 111 13.74 0.43 11.44
N ILE A 112 13.13 -0.42 12.27
CA ILE A 112 11.75 -0.86 12.11
C ILE A 112 10.89 -0.24 13.21
N LEU A 113 9.78 0.38 12.82
CA LEU A 113 8.72 0.79 13.73
C LEU A 113 7.51 -0.13 13.55
N ALA A 114 7.14 -0.84 14.62
CA ALA A 114 5.92 -1.64 14.65
C ALA A 114 4.75 -0.80 15.15
N ILE A 115 3.69 -0.69 14.34
CA ILE A 115 2.49 0.10 14.67
C ILE A 115 1.29 -0.84 14.80
N PRO A 116 0.99 -1.36 16.00
CA PRO A 116 -0.22 -2.13 16.23
C PRO A 116 -1.44 -1.22 16.07
N TYR A 117 -2.52 -1.75 15.49
CA TYR A 117 -3.79 -1.02 15.31
C TYR A 117 -3.62 0.35 14.65
N SER A 118 -2.86 0.44 13.55
CA SER A 118 -2.48 1.71 12.91
C SER A 118 -3.64 2.64 12.52
N THR A 119 -4.86 2.15 12.43
CA THR A 119 -6.06 2.96 12.20
C THR A 119 -6.60 3.65 13.46
N ARG A 120 -6.03 3.40 14.63
CA ARG A 120 -6.42 3.96 15.94
C ARG A 120 -5.41 4.95 16.50
N ILE A 121 -4.46 5.39 15.68
CA ILE A 121 -3.44 6.36 16.07
C ILE A 121 -3.58 7.63 15.23
N ILE A 122 -3.20 8.75 15.82
CA ILE A 122 -3.05 10.04 15.14
C ILE A 122 -1.56 10.39 15.23
N PRO A 123 -0.83 10.42 14.10
CA PRO A 123 0.57 10.84 14.09
C PRO A 123 0.71 12.30 14.51
N GLU A 124 1.63 12.58 15.43
CA GLU A 124 2.08 13.93 15.78
C GLU A 124 3.48 14.16 15.18
N LYS A 125 3.74 15.38 14.71
CA LYS A 125 5.00 15.77 14.07
C LYS A 125 5.97 16.36 15.08
#